data_AF-A0A409Y3L1-F1
#
_entry.id   AF-A0A409Y3L1-F1
#
_cell.length_a   1.000
_cell.length_b   1.000
_cell.length_c   1.000
_cell.angle_alpha   90.00
_cell.angle_beta   90.00
_cell.angle_gamma   90.00
#
_symmetry.space_group_name_H-M   'P 1'
#
loop_
_entity.id
_entity.type
_entity.pdbx_description
1 polymer ?
#
loop_
_entity_poly.entity_id
_entity_poly.type
_entity_poly.pdbx_seq_one_letter_code
_entity_poly.pdbx_strand_id
1 'polypeptide(L)'
;MDPRHDEINLVRLVRRLEKSVANGDDWKPSAILREEEIWLKAQKSLQHVKFARSLVKNIEADEYEPSPKRVKQLNDIKIKLDRFDTFLKDTQETYKPQSRRPDPILPTLPVPVEPTTITTGIPSSTSGTIPETQVSPSSPHLETPQSEAKQKSPSPAISTQGLSIVPPDPDEVSPTLISTALPSLLPSYPPETAATSSFARNFGPIPTNRLSHNAGGTHGTTALHEELSSQLEQMAQQLKRNAVHFSTSLEKDKAVVEDAKMKLEGNYDVMQKERIRLRDHRGKSGSTTWMVVGIILLVLVLFVLMVGVIRFL
;
A
#
# COMPACT_ATOMS: atom_id res chain seq x y z
N MET A 1 11.06 23.85 -10.32
CA MET A 1 12.11 22.88 -9.91
C MET A 1 13.45 23.59 -10.09
N ASP A 2 14.47 23.01 -10.72
CA ASP A 2 15.43 23.79 -11.51
C ASP A 2 15.21 23.34 -12.97
N PRO A 3 14.77 24.20 -13.90
CA PRO A 3 14.23 23.76 -15.19
C PRO A 3 15.24 22.98 -16.05
N ARG A 4 16.54 23.24 -15.89
CA ARG A 4 17.63 22.48 -16.52
C ARG A 4 17.68 21.01 -16.08
N HIS A 5 17.33 20.70 -14.82
CA HIS A 5 17.25 19.32 -14.35
C HIS A 5 16.05 18.60 -14.95
N ASP A 6 14.89 19.28 -15.03
CA ASP A 6 13.67 18.73 -15.61
C ASP A 6 13.83 18.48 -17.12
N GLU A 7 14.52 19.37 -17.86
CA GLU A 7 14.89 19.21 -19.28
C GLU A 7 15.79 17.99 -19.52
N ILE A 8 16.87 17.84 -18.73
CA ILE A 8 17.78 16.67 -18.82
C ILE A 8 17.04 15.37 -18.49
N ASN A 9 16.16 15.40 -17.48
CA ASN A 9 15.35 14.24 -17.09
C ASN A 9 14.31 13.88 -18.16
N LEU A 10 13.66 14.86 -18.77
CA LEU A 10 12.73 14.68 -19.88
C LEU A 10 13.43 14.01 -21.07
N VAL A 11 14.57 14.53 -21.54
CA VAL A 11 15.32 13.94 -22.67
C VAL A 11 15.78 12.50 -22.35
N ARG A 12 16.25 12.24 -21.13
CA ARG A 12 16.65 10.89 -20.69
C ARG A 12 15.46 9.93 -20.62
N LEU A 13 14.31 10.39 -20.14
CA LEU A 13 13.07 9.61 -20.01
C LEU A 13 12.45 9.31 -21.38
N VAL A 14 12.41 10.29 -22.27
CA VAL A 14 11.93 10.14 -23.66
C VAL A 14 12.80 9.13 -24.41
N ARG A 15 14.14 9.20 -24.33
CA ARG A 15 15.02 8.17 -24.93
C ARG A 15 14.80 6.77 -24.35
N ARG A 16 14.47 6.66 -23.06
CA ARG A 16 14.17 5.35 -22.43
C ARG A 16 12.83 4.80 -22.89
N LEU A 17 11.80 5.64 -23.00
CA LEU A 17 10.50 5.27 -23.57
C LEU A 17 10.63 4.88 -25.04
N GLU A 18 11.34 5.69 -25.83
CA GLU A 18 11.62 5.45 -27.24
C GLU A 18 12.34 4.11 -27.46
N LYS A 19 13.39 3.80 -26.68
CA LYS A 19 14.03 2.48 -26.73
C LYS A 19 13.08 1.35 -26.29
N SER A 20 12.30 1.56 -25.22
CA SER A 20 11.38 0.53 -24.71
C SER A 20 10.24 0.23 -25.68
N VAL A 21 9.77 1.19 -26.48
CA VAL A 21 8.71 1.02 -27.48
C VAL A 21 9.27 0.52 -28.82
N ALA A 22 10.48 0.95 -29.21
CA ALA A 22 11.14 0.48 -30.44
C ALA A 22 11.57 -1.00 -30.38
N ASN A 23 11.79 -1.54 -29.19
CA ASN A 23 11.93 -2.98 -28.99
C ASN A 23 10.58 -3.70 -29.26
N GLY A 24 10.26 -4.01 -30.52
CA GLY A 24 8.97 -4.62 -30.87
C GLY A 24 8.69 -5.99 -30.23
N ASP A 25 9.73 -6.75 -29.86
CA ASP A 25 9.59 -8.06 -29.21
C ASP A 25 9.33 -7.97 -27.69
N ASP A 26 9.63 -6.82 -27.07
CA ASP A 26 9.35 -6.52 -25.66
C ASP A 26 7.83 -6.43 -25.35
N TRP A 27 6.98 -6.47 -26.38
CA TRP A 27 5.51 -6.24 -26.35
C TRP A 27 4.67 -7.37 -26.98
N LYS A 28 5.31 -8.48 -27.37
CA LYS A 28 4.64 -9.67 -27.91
C LYS A 28 4.55 -10.74 -26.82
N PRO A 29 3.47 -11.55 -26.76
CA PRO A 29 3.47 -12.78 -25.98
C PRO A 29 4.59 -13.68 -26.51
N SER A 30 5.55 -13.98 -25.64
CA SER A 30 6.60 -14.97 -25.90
C SER A 30 6.33 -16.18 -25.02
N ALA A 31 6.99 -17.31 -25.29
CA ALA A 31 6.87 -18.51 -24.45
C ALA A 31 7.39 -18.31 -23.00
N ILE A 32 7.89 -17.11 -22.66
CA ILE A 32 8.47 -16.75 -21.35
C ILE A 32 7.64 -15.65 -20.67
N LEU A 33 7.18 -14.63 -21.42
CA LEU A 33 6.43 -13.50 -20.88
C LEU A 33 4.92 -13.72 -20.96
N ARG A 34 4.22 -13.59 -19.83
CA ARG A 34 2.76 -13.66 -19.75
C ARG A 34 2.13 -12.34 -20.23
N GLU A 35 0.93 -12.42 -20.77
CA GLU A 35 0.13 -11.24 -21.20
C GLU A 35 -0.05 -10.21 -20.07
N GLU A 36 -0.22 -10.70 -18.84
CA GLU A 36 -0.29 -9.91 -17.60
C GLU A 36 0.97 -9.06 -17.36
N GLU A 37 2.16 -9.58 -17.68
CA GLU A 37 3.43 -8.85 -17.52
C GLU A 37 3.58 -7.76 -18.58
N ILE A 38 3.10 -8.02 -19.81
CA ILE A 38 3.05 -7.03 -20.90
C ILE A 38 2.07 -5.91 -20.54
N TRP A 39 0.90 -6.25 -20.00
CA TRP A 39 -0.09 -5.29 -19.49
C TRP A 39 0.47 -4.42 -18.35
N LEU A 40 1.12 -5.03 -17.35
CA LEU A 40 1.73 -4.33 -16.23
C LEU A 40 2.87 -3.40 -16.68
N LYS A 41 3.66 -3.85 -17.67
CA LYS A 41 4.71 -3.05 -18.33
C LYS A 41 4.12 -1.88 -19.12
N ALA A 42 3.01 -2.08 -19.83
CA ALA A 42 2.27 -1.02 -20.50
C ALA A 42 1.77 0.02 -19.50
N GLN A 43 1.11 -0.41 -18.42
CA GLN A 43 0.63 0.47 -17.34
C GLN A 43 1.78 1.27 -16.70
N LYS A 44 2.92 0.64 -16.41
CA LYS A 44 4.12 1.30 -15.88
C LYS A 44 4.67 2.35 -16.85
N SER A 45 4.84 1.99 -18.12
CA SER A 45 5.34 2.93 -19.13
C SER A 45 4.36 4.09 -19.40
N LEU A 46 3.05 3.88 -19.25
CA LEU A 46 2.03 4.93 -19.30
C LEU A 46 2.17 5.92 -18.13
N GLN A 47 2.54 5.48 -16.93
CA GLN A 47 2.90 6.38 -15.82
C GLN A 47 4.14 7.22 -16.18
N HIS A 48 5.15 6.61 -16.80
CA HIS A 48 6.34 7.33 -17.27
C HIS A 48 5.99 8.38 -18.35
N VAL A 49 5.05 8.10 -19.27
CA VAL A 49 4.54 9.09 -20.23
C VAL A 49 3.80 10.23 -19.52
N LYS A 50 2.94 9.93 -18.53
CA LYS A 50 2.24 10.96 -17.72
C LYS A 50 3.23 11.87 -16.98
N PHE A 51 4.28 11.30 -16.37
CA PHE A 51 5.33 12.07 -15.72
C PHE A 51 6.13 12.92 -16.73
N ALA A 52 6.43 12.40 -17.92
CA ALA A 52 7.06 13.16 -18.99
C ALA A 52 6.18 14.35 -19.46
N ARG A 53 4.85 14.18 -19.58
CA ARG A 53 3.92 15.29 -19.83
C ARG A 53 3.96 16.34 -18.72
N SER A 54 4.17 15.92 -17.47
CA SER A 54 4.34 16.84 -16.32
C SER A 54 5.64 17.64 -16.42
N LEU A 55 6.77 17.01 -16.76
CA LEU A 55 8.05 17.70 -16.96
C LEU A 55 7.97 18.73 -18.08
N VAL A 56 7.31 18.41 -19.20
CA VAL A 56 7.06 19.37 -20.30
C VAL A 56 6.30 20.60 -19.78
N LYS A 57 5.22 20.41 -19.01
CA LYS A 57 4.46 21.52 -18.42
C LYS A 57 5.29 22.37 -17.44
N ASN A 58 6.15 21.75 -16.63
CA ASN A 58 7.03 22.49 -15.72
C ASN A 58 8.01 23.39 -16.50
N ILE A 59 8.64 22.85 -17.55
CA ILE A 59 9.59 23.60 -18.39
C ILE A 59 8.89 24.76 -19.11
N GLU A 60 7.66 24.54 -19.60
CA GLU A 60 6.83 25.58 -20.24
C GLU A 60 6.29 26.64 -19.26
N ALA A 61 6.32 26.37 -17.94
CA ALA A 61 5.92 27.34 -16.90
C ALA A 61 7.10 28.15 -16.33
N ASP A 62 8.31 27.57 -16.26
CA ASP A 62 9.52 28.24 -15.76
C ASP A 62 10.17 29.19 -16.81
N GLU A 63 9.78 29.15 -18.09
CA GLU A 63 10.45 29.88 -19.20
C GLU A 63 9.65 31.07 -19.75
N TYR A 64 9.94 32.27 -19.23
CA TYR A 64 9.25 33.54 -19.55
C TYR A 64 9.34 33.98 -21.02
N GLU A 65 10.43 33.65 -21.72
CA GLU A 65 10.60 33.92 -23.17
C GLU A 65 11.23 32.69 -23.86
N PRO A 66 10.42 31.76 -24.39
CA PRO A 66 10.92 30.48 -24.86
C PRO A 66 11.59 30.58 -26.24
N SER A 67 12.87 30.21 -26.32
CA SER A 67 13.63 30.26 -27.58
C SER A 67 12.95 29.42 -28.67
N PRO A 68 12.79 29.92 -29.91
CA PRO A 68 12.04 29.20 -30.97
C PRO A 68 12.63 27.83 -31.31
N LYS A 69 13.94 27.62 -31.08
CA LYS A 69 14.59 26.31 -31.20
C LYS A 69 14.11 25.32 -30.13
N ARG A 70 13.91 25.78 -28.88
CA ARG A 70 13.38 24.96 -27.77
C ARG A 70 11.88 24.72 -27.93
N VAL A 71 11.10 25.73 -28.35
CA VAL A 71 9.66 25.54 -28.66
C VAL A 71 9.47 24.41 -29.68
N LYS A 72 10.29 24.37 -30.74
CA LYS A 72 10.28 23.24 -31.70
C LYS A 72 10.60 21.91 -31.01
N GLN A 73 11.67 21.83 -30.23
CA GLN A 73 12.06 20.59 -29.52
C GLN A 73 10.99 20.10 -28.55
N LEU A 74 10.31 21.00 -27.82
CA LEU A 74 9.21 20.64 -26.92
C LEU A 74 7.99 20.13 -27.69
N ASN A 75 7.67 20.70 -28.86
CA ASN A 75 6.62 20.18 -29.74
C ASN A 75 6.99 18.83 -30.36
N ASP A 76 8.22 18.64 -30.84
CA ASP A 76 8.73 17.35 -31.33
C ASP A 76 8.64 16.27 -30.23
N ILE A 77 8.93 16.64 -28.98
CA ILE A 77 8.77 15.77 -27.79
C ILE A 77 7.30 15.49 -27.50
N LYS A 78 6.41 16.50 -27.48
CA LYS A 78 4.95 16.31 -27.29
C LYS A 78 4.38 15.30 -28.30
N ILE A 79 4.71 15.45 -29.57
CA ILE A 79 4.29 14.55 -30.66
C ILE A 79 4.80 13.11 -30.42
N LYS A 80 6.03 12.92 -29.90
CA LYS A 80 6.51 11.59 -29.49
C LYS A 80 5.72 11.02 -28.29
N LEU A 81 5.46 11.85 -27.27
CA LEU A 81 4.67 11.43 -26.10
C LEU A 81 3.25 11.02 -26.47
N ASP A 82 2.60 11.71 -27.41
CA ASP A 82 1.27 11.34 -27.89
C ASP A 82 1.29 9.99 -28.64
N ARG A 83 2.29 9.74 -29.48
CA ARG A 83 2.48 8.43 -30.14
C ARG A 83 2.74 7.29 -29.15
N PHE A 84 3.50 7.54 -28.08
CA PHE A 84 3.69 6.55 -27.02
C PHE A 84 2.41 6.35 -26.21
N ASP A 85 1.66 7.41 -25.91
CA ASP A 85 0.39 7.31 -25.18
C ASP A 85 -0.68 6.52 -25.94
N THR A 86 -0.79 6.68 -27.27
CA THR A 86 -1.70 5.88 -28.09
C THR A 86 -1.26 4.43 -28.18
N PHE A 87 0.00 4.15 -28.50
CA PHE A 87 0.54 2.79 -28.58
C PHE A 87 0.37 2.02 -27.25
N LEU A 88 0.66 2.66 -26.12
CA LEU A 88 0.58 2.02 -24.80
C LEU A 88 -0.86 1.79 -24.34
N LYS A 89 -1.83 2.64 -24.74
CA LYS A 89 -3.26 2.40 -24.52
C LYS A 89 -3.78 1.25 -25.36
N ASP A 90 -3.42 1.20 -26.64
CA ASP A 90 -3.77 0.12 -27.56
C ASP A 90 -3.22 -1.23 -27.05
N THR A 91 -1.96 -1.25 -26.62
CA THR A 91 -1.32 -2.38 -25.92
C THR A 91 -2.06 -2.75 -24.63
N GLN A 92 -2.44 -1.77 -23.80
CA GLN A 92 -3.09 -2.01 -22.50
C GLN A 92 -4.52 -2.56 -22.64
N GLU A 93 -5.29 -2.15 -23.64
CA GLU A 93 -6.61 -2.75 -23.92
C GLU A 93 -6.47 -4.12 -24.61
N THR A 94 -5.47 -4.32 -25.47
CA THR A 94 -5.18 -5.62 -26.12
C THR A 94 -4.86 -6.73 -25.11
N TYR A 95 -4.00 -6.47 -24.12
CA TYR A 95 -3.58 -7.46 -23.11
C TYR A 95 -4.31 -7.34 -21.77
N LYS A 96 -5.50 -6.71 -21.77
CA LYS A 96 -6.28 -6.44 -20.56
C LYS A 96 -6.73 -7.76 -19.92
N PRO A 97 -6.27 -8.12 -18.70
CA PRO A 97 -6.57 -9.41 -18.11
C PRO A 97 -8.08 -9.59 -17.91
N GLN A 98 -8.64 -10.59 -18.60
CA GLN A 98 -10.05 -10.94 -18.53
C GLN A 98 -10.39 -11.34 -17.08
N SER A 99 -11.14 -10.49 -16.38
CA SER A 99 -11.51 -10.73 -14.98
C SER A 99 -12.46 -11.93 -14.85
N ARG A 100 -11.89 -13.13 -14.75
CA ARG A 100 -12.60 -14.32 -14.30
C ARG A 100 -12.85 -14.17 -12.81
N ARG A 101 -14.13 -14.16 -12.41
CA ARG A 101 -14.48 -14.50 -11.02
C ARG A 101 -14.00 -15.93 -10.76
N PRO A 102 -13.44 -16.23 -9.57
CA PRO A 102 -13.18 -17.62 -9.20
C PRO A 102 -14.50 -18.40 -9.19
N ASP A 103 -14.45 -19.66 -9.60
CA ASP A 103 -15.63 -20.52 -9.58
C ASP A 103 -16.17 -20.65 -8.15
N PRO A 104 -17.51 -20.62 -7.95
CA PRO A 104 -18.09 -20.60 -6.61
C PRO A 104 -17.75 -21.89 -5.86
N ILE A 105 -17.14 -21.76 -4.68
CA ILE A 105 -16.67 -22.88 -3.84
C ILE A 105 -17.83 -23.56 -3.06
N LEU A 106 -19.02 -22.93 -3.06
CA LEU A 106 -20.20 -23.40 -2.32
C LEU A 106 -20.65 -24.85 -2.66
N PRO A 107 -20.60 -25.35 -3.92
CA PRO A 107 -20.97 -26.72 -4.25
C PRO A 107 -19.97 -27.78 -3.76
N THR A 108 -18.76 -27.38 -3.37
CA THR A 108 -17.68 -28.29 -2.93
C THR A 108 -17.56 -28.41 -1.41
N LEU A 109 -18.39 -27.71 -0.63
CA LEU A 109 -18.47 -27.88 0.82
C LEU A 109 -19.31 -29.13 1.15
N PRO A 110 -18.76 -30.13 1.87
CA PRO A 110 -19.53 -31.29 2.29
C PRO A 110 -20.59 -30.89 3.32
N VAL A 111 -21.84 -31.33 3.12
CA VAL A 111 -22.95 -31.07 4.04
C VAL A 111 -22.64 -31.69 5.41
N PRO A 112 -22.71 -30.93 6.52
CA PRO A 112 -22.54 -31.49 7.86
C PRO A 112 -23.60 -32.56 8.15
N VAL A 113 -23.17 -33.74 8.58
CA VAL A 113 -24.06 -34.83 9.00
C VAL A 113 -24.44 -34.61 10.47
N GLU A 114 -25.73 -34.53 10.76
CA GLU A 114 -26.23 -34.30 12.12
C GLU A 114 -25.90 -35.49 13.04
N PRO A 115 -25.32 -35.26 14.24
CA PRO A 115 -25.00 -36.33 15.17
C PRO A 115 -26.28 -36.91 15.79
N THR A 116 -26.54 -38.20 15.55
CA THR A 116 -27.72 -38.90 16.07
C THR A 116 -27.72 -38.95 17.60
N THR A 117 -28.83 -38.48 18.21
CA THR A 117 -29.03 -38.49 19.66
C THR A 117 -29.05 -39.91 20.23
N ILE A 118 -28.08 -40.24 21.09
CA ILE A 118 -28.10 -41.47 21.89
C ILE A 118 -28.31 -41.11 23.36
N THR A 119 -29.55 -41.24 23.82
CA THR A 119 -29.94 -41.14 25.23
C THR A 119 -29.86 -42.51 25.89
N THR A 120 -29.21 -42.62 27.07
CA THR A 120 -29.58 -43.44 28.26
C THR A 120 -28.36 -43.89 29.07
N GLY A 121 -28.42 -43.78 30.40
CA GLY A 121 -27.61 -44.61 31.33
C GLY A 121 -26.65 -43.85 32.26
N ILE A 122 -26.74 -44.14 33.57
CA ILE A 122 -25.86 -43.65 34.65
C ILE A 122 -25.64 -44.83 35.66
N PRO A 123 -24.97 -44.63 36.81
CA PRO A 123 -23.53 -44.76 37.10
C PRO A 123 -23.12 -46.15 37.65
N SER A 124 -21.83 -46.35 37.96
CA SER A 124 -21.36 -46.82 39.30
C SER A 124 -19.82 -46.92 39.43
N SER A 125 -19.34 -46.90 40.69
CA SER A 125 -17.91 -46.93 41.11
C SER A 125 -17.39 -48.35 41.38
N THR A 126 -16.06 -48.53 41.53
CA THR A 126 -15.37 -49.39 42.55
C THR A 126 -13.83 -49.19 42.49
N SER A 127 -13.10 -49.57 43.56
CA SER A 127 -11.73 -49.16 43.91
C SER A 127 -10.64 -50.24 43.72
N GLY A 128 -9.35 -49.83 43.82
CA GLY A 128 -8.17 -50.70 44.08
C GLY A 128 -7.21 -50.88 42.89
N THR A 129 -5.90 -51.17 43.04
CA THR A 129 -5.02 -51.35 44.23
C THR A 129 -3.54 -51.18 43.82
N ILE A 130 -2.63 -50.84 44.76
CA ILE A 130 -1.17 -50.63 44.55
C ILE A 130 -0.37 -51.91 44.94
N PRO A 131 0.86 -52.13 44.40
CA PRO A 131 2.12 -51.81 45.12
C PRO A 131 3.19 -51.15 44.20
N GLU A 132 4.08 -50.24 44.61
CA GLU A 132 4.99 -50.10 45.77
C GLU A 132 6.39 -50.74 45.60
N THR A 133 7.44 -49.89 45.59
CA THR A 133 8.85 -50.09 46.03
C THR A 133 9.56 -48.72 45.83
N GLN A 134 9.99 -47.94 46.84
CA GLN A 134 11.23 -48.03 47.68
C GLN A 134 12.56 -47.83 46.88
N VAL A 135 13.64 -47.15 47.33
CA VAL A 135 14.06 -46.57 48.64
C VAL A 135 14.82 -45.22 48.43
N SER A 136 14.96 -44.39 49.49
CA SER A 136 15.79 -43.15 49.57
C SER A 136 17.25 -43.44 50.08
N PRO A 137 17.99 -42.56 50.80
CA PRO A 137 18.34 -41.12 50.62
C PRO A 137 19.88 -40.85 50.73
N SER A 138 20.35 -39.59 50.53
CA SER A 138 21.38 -38.94 51.39
C SER A 138 21.70 -37.48 51.01
N SER A 139 22.16 -36.70 52.00
CA SER A 139 22.71 -35.32 51.96
C SER A 139 24.04 -35.31 52.76
N PRO A 140 24.70 -34.19 53.15
CA PRO A 140 24.61 -32.76 52.79
C PRO A 140 26.00 -32.11 52.48
N HIS A 141 26.13 -30.78 52.37
CA HIS A 141 26.86 -29.89 53.33
C HIS A 141 26.81 -28.39 52.93
N LEU A 142 27.40 -27.53 53.78
CA LEU A 142 27.59 -26.06 53.74
C LEU A 142 28.55 -25.62 52.59
N GLU A 143 28.81 -24.34 52.27
CA GLU A 143 28.94 -23.17 53.18
C GLU A 143 28.83 -21.79 52.49
N THR A 144 28.28 -20.82 53.23
CA THR A 144 28.33 -19.35 52.97
C THR A 144 29.31 -18.72 53.99
N PRO A 145 29.91 -17.52 53.78
CA PRO A 145 29.19 -16.28 54.19
C PRO A 145 29.63 -14.92 53.57
N GLN A 146 28.78 -13.88 53.77
CA GLN A 146 29.12 -12.46 54.12
C GLN A 146 29.92 -11.56 53.13
N SER A 147 29.91 -10.21 53.19
CA SER A 147 29.06 -9.13 53.79
C SER A 147 29.55 -7.78 53.21
N GLU A 148 28.90 -6.60 53.28
CA GLU A 148 27.54 -6.09 53.58
C GLU A 148 27.37 -4.86 52.58
N ALA A 149 26.55 -3.80 52.67
CA ALA A 149 25.64 -3.25 53.67
C ALA A 149 24.50 -2.40 53.09
N LYS A 150 23.46 -2.20 53.90
CA LYS A 150 22.69 -0.94 54.20
C LYS A 150 22.41 0.15 53.13
N GLN A 151 21.24 0.80 53.09
CA GLN A 151 19.95 0.56 53.79
C GLN A 151 18.80 1.44 53.22
N LYS A 152 17.55 0.99 53.42
CA LYS A 152 16.33 1.79 53.70
C LYS A 152 15.55 2.44 52.52
N SER A 153 14.27 2.04 52.43
CA SER A 153 13.18 2.57 51.57
C SER A 153 12.54 3.87 52.15
N PRO A 154 11.57 4.57 51.50
CA PRO A 154 10.40 4.06 50.76
C PRO A 154 10.08 4.72 49.37
N SER A 155 9.01 4.21 48.75
CA SER A 155 8.46 4.49 47.40
C SER A 155 7.57 5.75 47.31
N PRO A 156 6.92 6.08 46.15
CA PRO A 156 7.18 5.69 44.76
C PRO A 156 7.25 6.88 43.77
N ALA A 157 7.83 6.70 42.57
CA ALA A 157 7.73 7.66 41.46
C ALA A 157 7.72 6.97 40.08
N ILE A 158 7.19 7.65 39.05
CA ILE A 158 6.90 7.11 37.72
C ILE A 158 8.18 6.97 36.88
N SER A 159 8.37 5.84 36.21
CA SER A 159 9.52 5.59 35.32
C SER A 159 9.27 6.10 33.90
N THR A 160 10.09 7.04 33.44
CA THR A 160 10.11 7.59 32.08
C THR A 160 11.46 7.36 31.40
N GLN A 161 11.71 6.12 30.96
CA GLN A 161 12.88 5.76 30.14
C GLN A 161 12.56 4.53 29.28
N GLY A 162 12.72 4.65 27.96
CA GLY A 162 12.39 3.55 27.03
C GLY A 162 12.18 3.89 25.56
N LEU A 163 12.55 5.09 25.07
CA LEU A 163 12.39 5.44 23.65
C LEU A 163 13.56 6.27 23.07
N SER A 164 14.77 5.71 23.15
CA SER A 164 15.94 6.21 22.42
C SER A 164 16.28 5.23 21.29
N ILE A 165 15.77 5.51 20.08
CA ILE A 165 16.09 4.72 18.89
C ILE A 165 17.43 5.21 18.31
N VAL A 166 18.43 4.34 18.33
CA VAL A 166 19.74 4.56 17.70
C VAL A 166 19.64 4.18 16.21
N PRO A 167 20.16 4.99 15.27
CA PRO A 167 20.20 4.61 13.86
C PRO A 167 21.30 3.55 13.62
N PRO A 168 21.03 2.47 12.86
CA PRO A 168 22.04 1.50 12.45
C PRO A 168 22.81 1.97 11.21
N ASP A 169 24.10 1.62 11.14
CA ASP A 169 24.94 1.79 9.94
C ASP A 169 24.67 0.69 8.89
N PRO A 170 25.00 0.92 7.60
CA PRO A 170 24.58 0.04 6.51
C PRO A 170 25.66 -0.95 6.04
N ASP A 171 25.55 -2.21 6.44
CA ASP A 171 26.14 -3.34 5.70
C ASP A 171 25.37 -4.66 5.97
N GLU A 172 25.63 -5.67 5.13
CA GLU A 172 24.97 -6.99 5.05
C GLU A 172 23.50 -7.05 4.55
N VAL A 173 23.14 -8.20 3.97
CA VAL A 173 21.92 -8.40 3.17
C VAL A 173 21.24 -9.75 3.44
N SER A 174 19.95 -9.73 3.80
CA SER A 174 18.99 -10.81 3.51
C SER A 174 17.53 -10.36 3.69
N PRO A 175 16.55 -10.84 2.90
CA PRO A 175 15.19 -10.28 2.88
C PRO A 175 14.12 -11.21 3.51
N THR A 176 13.75 -10.96 4.76
CA THR A 176 12.60 -11.63 5.42
C THR A 176 11.86 -10.64 6.35
N LEU A 177 10.62 -10.96 6.73
CA LEU A 177 9.79 -10.26 7.73
C LEU A 177 9.13 -8.93 7.32
N ILE A 178 8.30 -8.96 6.27
CA ILE A 178 7.12 -8.08 6.19
C ILE A 178 5.91 -8.85 6.76
N SER A 179 5.77 -8.89 8.08
CA SER A 179 4.52 -9.29 8.76
C SER A 179 4.56 -8.99 10.27
N THR A 180 3.74 -8.02 10.71
CA THR A 180 2.94 -7.99 11.97
C THR A 180 2.54 -6.54 12.31
N ALA A 181 1.33 -6.11 11.91
CA ALA A 181 0.71 -4.87 12.39
C ALA A 181 -0.81 -4.82 12.11
N LEU A 182 -1.56 -5.84 12.55
CA LEU A 182 -3.03 -5.77 12.64
C LEU A 182 -3.47 -6.15 14.05
N PRO A 183 -4.26 -5.31 14.75
CA PRO A 183 -4.74 -5.64 16.10
C PRO A 183 -5.80 -6.74 16.03
N SER A 184 -5.69 -7.73 16.93
CA SER A 184 -6.67 -8.81 17.06
C SER A 184 -8.03 -8.29 17.55
N LEU A 185 -9.07 -8.48 16.74
CA LEU A 185 -10.47 -8.30 17.11
C LEU A 185 -11.32 -9.43 16.54
N LEU A 186 -11.27 -10.60 17.18
CA LEU A 186 -12.21 -11.70 16.98
C LEU A 186 -13.08 -11.92 18.22
N PRO A 187 -14.26 -11.29 18.30
CA PRO A 187 -15.36 -11.81 19.11
C PRO A 187 -15.79 -13.18 18.59
N SER A 188 -16.12 -14.10 19.49
CA SER A 188 -16.52 -15.46 19.15
C SER A 188 -17.95 -15.49 18.57
N TYR A 189 -18.14 -16.18 17.43
CA TYR A 189 -19.40 -16.54 16.76
C TYR A 189 -20.53 -15.51 16.60
N PRO A 190 -20.93 -15.22 15.34
CA PRO A 190 -22.31 -14.95 14.97
C PRO A 190 -22.95 -16.18 14.26
N PRO A 191 -24.22 -16.52 14.52
CA PRO A 191 -24.97 -17.44 13.66
C PRO A 191 -25.34 -16.79 12.32
N GLU A 192 -25.66 -17.61 11.31
CA GLU A 192 -26.03 -17.14 9.97
C GLU A 192 -27.38 -16.40 9.94
N THR A 193 -27.42 -15.20 9.35
CA THR A 193 -28.49 -14.72 8.44
C THR A 193 -28.19 -13.28 7.98
N ALA A 194 -27.58 -13.12 6.79
CA ALA A 194 -27.26 -11.80 6.23
C ALA A 194 -27.27 -11.80 4.68
N ALA A 195 -28.42 -12.12 4.08
CA ALA A 195 -28.60 -12.09 2.63
C ALA A 195 -28.85 -10.66 2.09
N THR A 196 -27.80 -9.84 2.00
CA THR A 196 -27.91 -8.48 1.44
C THR A 196 -27.73 -8.48 -0.08
N SER A 197 -28.88 -8.56 -0.75
CA SER A 197 -29.21 -7.97 -2.06
C SER A 197 -28.10 -7.25 -2.85
N SER A 198 -27.94 -7.66 -4.11
CA SER A 198 -27.47 -6.80 -5.20
C SER A 198 -28.64 -6.53 -6.16
N PHE A 199 -28.81 -5.27 -6.57
CA PHE A 199 -30.06 -4.81 -7.19
C PHE A 199 -30.01 -4.90 -8.73
N ALA A 200 -31.13 -5.36 -9.31
CA ALA A 200 -31.48 -5.34 -10.74
C ALA A 200 -30.52 -6.03 -11.74
N ARG A 201 -30.96 -7.18 -12.29
CA ARG A 201 -31.60 -7.26 -13.63
C ARG A 201 -31.88 -8.71 -14.05
N ASN A 202 -33.16 -9.07 -14.14
CA ASN A 202 -33.76 -9.74 -15.30
C ASN A 202 -35.27 -9.90 -15.09
N PHE A 203 -36.06 -9.75 -16.15
CA PHE A 203 -37.50 -10.03 -16.11
C PHE A 203 -37.72 -11.54 -16.34
N GLY A 204 -38.40 -12.18 -15.39
CA GLY A 204 -38.88 -13.56 -15.44
C GLY A 204 -40.37 -13.63 -15.09
N PRO A 205 -41.08 -14.72 -15.43
CA PRO A 205 -42.54 -14.71 -15.49
C PRO A 205 -43.21 -14.56 -14.12
N ILE A 206 -44.25 -13.72 -14.09
CA ILE A 206 -45.12 -13.51 -12.94
C ILE A 206 -45.91 -14.81 -12.66
N PRO A 207 -45.82 -15.41 -11.45
CA PRO A 207 -46.70 -16.50 -11.07
C PRO A 207 -48.11 -15.94 -10.85
N THR A 208 -49.00 -16.17 -11.83
CA THR A 208 -50.42 -15.84 -11.69
C THR A 208 -51.06 -16.82 -10.71
N ASN A 209 -51.14 -16.42 -9.44
CA ASN A 209 -51.66 -17.27 -8.37
C ASN A 209 -53.17 -17.50 -8.59
N ARG A 210 -53.51 -18.61 -9.26
CA ARG A 210 -54.89 -18.88 -9.67
C ARG A 210 -55.78 -19.12 -8.46
N LEU A 211 -56.89 -18.40 -8.45
CA LEU A 211 -57.95 -18.50 -7.45
C LEU A 211 -58.48 -19.95 -7.34
N SER A 212 -58.04 -20.66 -6.30
CA SER A 212 -58.61 -21.94 -5.88
C SER A 212 -59.28 -21.75 -4.53
N HIS A 213 -60.59 -21.52 -4.55
CA HIS A 213 -61.39 -21.51 -3.32
C HIS A 213 -61.47 -22.93 -2.78
N ASN A 214 -60.82 -23.19 -1.64
CA ASN A 214 -61.27 -24.20 -0.70
C ASN A 214 -61.32 -23.56 0.70
N ALA A 215 -62.33 -23.89 1.49
CA ALA A 215 -62.67 -23.14 2.70
C ALA A 215 -61.90 -23.63 3.94
N GLY A 216 -61.31 -22.68 4.68
CA GLY A 216 -60.68 -22.92 5.99
C GLY A 216 -59.22 -22.44 6.03
N GLY A 217 -58.91 -21.48 6.90
CA GLY A 217 -57.51 -21.09 7.18
C GLY A 217 -57.08 -19.65 6.88
N THR A 218 -57.98 -18.67 6.91
CA THR A 218 -57.65 -17.23 6.73
C THR A 218 -56.64 -16.65 7.74
N HIS A 219 -56.26 -17.40 8.77
CA HIS A 219 -55.32 -17.00 9.81
C HIS A 219 -53.85 -17.29 9.49
N GLY A 220 -53.56 -18.20 8.55
CA GLY A 220 -52.18 -18.59 8.23
C GLY A 220 -51.43 -17.56 7.38
N THR A 221 -52.12 -16.92 6.43
CA THR A 221 -51.53 -15.92 5.53
C THR A 221 -51.27 -14.58 6.22
N THR A 222 -52.07 -14.20 7.21
CA THR A 222 -51.80 -13.02 8.04
C THR A 222 -50.59 -13.24 8.93
N ALA A 223 -50.48 -14.41 9.56
CA ALA A 223 -49.34 -14.75 10.43
C ALA A 223 -47.99 -14.72 9.67
N LEU A 224 -47.91 -15.30 8.48
CA LEU A 224 -46.70 -15.22 7.64
C LEU A 224 -46.36 -13.79 7.21
N HIS A 225 -47.36 -12.93 6.99
CA HIS A 225 -47.13 -11.53 6.62
C HIS A 225 -46.67 -10.69 7.83
N GLU A 226 -47.09 -11.06 9.04
CA GLU A 226 -46.66 -10.47 10.30
C GLU A 226 -45.23 -10.93 10.69
N GLU A 227 -44.91 -12.20 10.45
CA GLU A 227 -43.55 -12.74 10.61
C GLU A 227 -42.55 -12.07 9.66
N LEU A 228 -42.89 -11.95 8.36
CA LEU A 228 -42.06 -11.25 7.38
C LEU A 228 -41.90 -9.76 7.69
N SER A 229 -42.93 -9.09 8.22
CA SER A 229 -42.82 -7.68 8.62
C SER A 229 -41.93 -7.51 9.86
N SER A 230 -42.03 -8.41 10.84
CA SER A 230 -41.15 -8.45 12.01
C SER A 230 -39.69 -8.70 11.61
N GLN A 231 -39.44 -9.66 10.71
CA GLN A 231 -38.09 -9.94 10.20
C GLN A 231 -37.51 -8.73 9.44
N LEU A 232 -38.32 -8.06 8.62
CA LEU A 232 -37.91 -6.85 7.90
C LEU A 232 -37.64 -5.67 8.85
N GLU A 233 -38.43 -5.51 9.92
CA GLU A 233 -38.15 -4.50 10.95
C GLU A 233 -36.81 -4.80 11.67
N GLN A 234 -36.56 -6.05 12.05
CA GLN A 234 -35.31 -6.47 12.67
C GLN A 234 -34.10 -6.19 11.74
N MET A 235 -34.19 -6.53 10.46
CA MET A 235 -33.17 -6.19 9.46
C MET A 235 -32.98 -4.67 9.31
N ALA A 236 -34.07 -3.89 9.32
CA ALA A 236 -33.98 -2.42 9.26
C ALA A 236 -33.34 -1.81 10.52
N GLN A 237 -33.64 -2.33 11.71
CA GLN A 237 -33.00 -1.94 12.96
C GLN A 237 -31.50 -2.31 12.99
N GLN A 238 -31.15 -3.49 12.45
CA GLN A 238 -29.75 -3.93 12.33
C GLN A 238 -28.98 -3.07 11.32
N LEU A 239 -29.56 -2.80 10.14
CA LEU A 239 -28.98 -1.91 9.12
C LEU A 239 -28.78 -0.49 9.67
N LYS A 240 -29.73 0.02 10.47
CA LYS A 240 -29.60 1.31 11.17
C LYS A 240 -28.46 1.31 12.18
N ARG A 241 -28.29 0.25 12.98
CA ARG A 241 -27.13 0.11 13.89
C ARG A 241 -25.81 0.05 13.13
N ASN A 242 -25.76 -0.72 12.05
CA ASN A 242 -24.58 -0.83 11.19
C ASN A 242 -24.23 0.53 10.56
N ALA A 243 -25.21 1.29 10.06
CA ALA A 243 -24.99 2.61 9.49
C ALA A 243 -24.42 3.62 10.51
N VAL A 244 -24.91 3.61 11.75
CA VAL A 244 -24.38 4.46 12.84
C VAL A 244 -22.97 4.03 13.27
N HIS A 245 -22.69 2.72 13.27
CA HIS A 245 -21.33 2.24 13.50
C HIS A 245 -20.38 2.67 12.37
N PHE A 246 -20.78 2.54 11.11
CA PHE A 246 -19.98 3.00 9.98
C PHE A 246 -19.78 4.53 9.97
N SER A 247 -20.77 5.34 10.31
CA SER A 247 -20.58 6.80 10.36
C SER A 247 -19.60 7.21 11.46
N THR A 248 -19.66 6.56 12.63
CA THR A 248 -18.73 6.84 13.75
C THR A 248 -17.33 6.21 13.55
N SER A 249 -17.18 5.19 12.70
CA SER A 249 -15.88 4.76 12.17
C SER A 249 -15.32 5.79 11.18
N LEU A 250 -16.10 6.19 10.16
CA LEU A 250 -15.67 7.16 9.14
C LEU A 250 -15.26 8.51 9.73
N GLU A 251 -15.87 8.95 10.83
CA GLU A 251 -15.49 10.17 11.54
C GLU A 251 -14.10 10.05 12.23
N LYS A 252 -13.78 8.88 12.80
CA LYS A 252 -12.45 8.57 13.34
C LYS A 252 -11.41 8.45 12.22
N ASP A 253 -11.76 7.74 11.14
CA ASP A 253 -10.89 7.56 9.98
C ASP A 253 -10.58 8.90 9.33
N LYS A 254 -11.56 9.81 9.24
CA LYS A 254 -11.36 11.20 8.79
C LYS A 254 -10.38 11.96 9.69
N ALA A 255 -10.47 11.83 11.01
CA ALA A 255 -9.53 12.47 11.93
C ALA A 255 -8.10 11.94 11.74
N VAL A 256 -7.93 10.63 11.53
CA VAL A 256 -6.63 10.03 11.20
C VAL A 256 -6.09 10.52 9.84
N VAL A 257 -6.97 10.67 8.84
CA VAL A 257 -6.58 11.18 7.51
C VAL A 257 -6.15 12.65 7.56
N GLU A 258 -6.82 13.53 8.33
CA GLU A 258 -6.42 14.93 8.48
C GLU A 258 -5.11 15.07 9.31
N ASP A 259 -4.89 14.25 10.33
CA ASP A 259 -3.60 14.18 11.06
C ASP A 259 -2.46 13.69 10.15
N ALA A 260 -2.69 12.63 9.37
CA ALA A 260 -1.72 12.13 8.40
C ALA A 260 -1.41 13.18 7.31
N LYS A 261 -2.42 13.93 6.85
CA LYS A 261 -2.25 15.05 5.92
C LYS A 261 -1.45 16.20 6.54
N MET A 262 -1.76 16.63 7.76
CA MET A 262 -1.01 17.70 8.45
C MET A 262 0.46 17.30 8.66
N LYS A 263 0.72 16.03 8.96
CA LYS A 263 2.09 15.47 9.04
C LYS A 263 2.80 15.43 7.68
N LEU A 264 2.08 15.10 6.60
CA LEU A 264 2.60 15.12 5.24
C LEU A 264 2.94 16.55 4.78
N GLU A 265 2.06 17.51 5.03
CA GLU A 265 2.26 18.94 4.73
C GLU A 265 3.46 19.49 5.52
N GLY A 266 3.54 19.23 6.83
CA GLY A 266 4.69 19.64 7.66
C GLY A 266 6.02 19.00 7.23
N ASN A 267 6.01 17.73 6.82
CA ASN A 267 7.21 17.06 6.31
C ASN A 267 7.65 17.63 4.94
N TYR A 268 6.68 17.92 4.08
CA TYR A 268 6.92 18.53 2.77
C TYR A 268 7.55 19.93 2.90
N ASP A 269 7.06 20.75 3.83
CA ASP A 269 7.62 22.09 4.08
C ASP A 269 9.04 22.04 4.64
N VAL A 270 9.34 21.09 5.55
CA VAL A 270 10.72 20.85 6.01
C VAL A 270 11.61 20.43 4.83
N MET A 271 11.17 19.48 4.01
CA MET A 271 11.92 19.02 2.84
C MET A 271 12.15 20.14 1.81
N GLN A 272 11.17 21.02 1.57
CA GLN A 272 11.37 22.18 0.67
C GLN A 272 12.33 23.20 1.26
N LYS A 273 12.23 23.50 2.57
CA LYS A 273 13.15 24.40 3.27
C LYS A 273 14.59 23.88 3.25
N GLU A 274 14.78 22.58 3.44
CA GLU A 274 16.08 21.93 3.32
C GLU A 274 16.58 21.88 1.87
N ARG A 275 15.71 21.59 0.88
CA ARG A 275 16.04 21.66 -0.55
C ARG A 275 16.57 23.05 -0.94
N ILE A 276 15.93 24.12 -0.47
CA ILE A 276 16.37 25.50 -0.68
C ILE A 276 17.73 25.71 0.01
N ARG A 277 17.87 25.38 1.30
CA ARG A 277 19.14 25.54 2.03
C ARG A 277 20.29 24.81 1.35
N LEU A 278 20.09 23.56 0.93
CA LEU A 278 21.09 22.75 0.22
C LEU A 278 21.43 23.32 -1.16
N ARG A 279 20.45 23.83 -1.91
CA ARG A 279 20.69 24.53 -3.19
C ARG A 279 21.56 25.76 -3.00
N ASP A 280 21.28 26.56 -1.97
CA ASP A 280 21.98 27.82 -1.72
C ASP A 280 23.42 27.57 -1.22
N HIS A 281 23.64 26.55 -0.36
CA HIS A 281 24.98 26.06 -0.03
C HIS A 281 25.73 25.51 -1.25
N ARG A 282 25.06 24.76 -2.13
CA ARG A 282 25.66 24.20 -3.36
C ARG A 282 26.08 25.30 -4.34
N GLY A 283 25.27 26.34 -4.50
CA GLY A 283 25.63 27.54 -5.26
C GLY A 283 26.86 28.26 -4.69
N LYS A 284 26.88 28.47 -3.37
CA LYS A 284 28.00 29.12 -2.68
C LYS A 284 29.31 28.31 -2.79
N SER A 285 29.23 26.98 -2.69
CA SER A 285 30.39 26.08 -2.86
C SER A 285 30.87 25.94 -4.31
N GLY A 286 30.02 26.19 -5.31
CA GLY A 286 30.43 26.16 -6.72
C GLY A 286 31.19 27.43 -7.14
N SER A 287 30.83 28.57 -6.55
CA SER A 287 31.38 29.89 -6.92
C SER A 287 32.90 30.01 -6.68
N THR A 288 33.41 29.50 -5.56
CA THR A 288 34.85 29.51 -5.23
C THR A 288 35.66 28.66 -6.20
N THR A 289 35.18 27.46 -6.56
CA THR A 289 35.82 26.62 -7.59
C THR A 289 35.84 27.30 -8.95
N TRP A 290 34.76 27.99 -9.33
CA TRP A 290 34.68 28.70 -10.60
C TRP A 290 35.64 29.91 -10.66
N MET A 291 35.79 30.66 -9.56
CA MET A 291 36.82 31.69 -9.41
C MET A 291 38.24 31.14 -9.62
N VAL A 292 38.59 30.03 -8.96
CA VAL A 292 39.92 29.41 -9.10
C VAL A 292 40.18 28.94 -10.54
N VAL A 293 39.19 28.29 -11.18
CA VAL A 293 39.28 27.91 -12.60
C VAL A 293 39.47 29.13 -13.50
N GLY A 294 38.78 30.25 -13.24
CA GLY A 294 38.94 31.49 -13.97
C GLY A 294 40.37 32.08 -13.88
N ILE A 295 40.97 32.05 -12.68
CA ILE A 295 42.36 32.50 -12.48
C ILE A 295 43.35 31.61 -13.26
N ILE A 296 43.18 30.28 -13.20
CA ILE A 296 44.03 29.34 -13.96
C ILE A 296 43.92 29.59 -15.48
N LEU A 297 42.70 29.83 -15.98
CA LEU A 297 42.45 30.11 -17.40
C LEU A 297 43.11 31.43 -17.83
N LEU A 298 43.03 32.48 -17.00
CA LEU A 298 43.68 33.77 -17.25
C LEU A 298 45.21 33.65 -17.32
N VAL A 299 45.82 32.88 -16.41
CA VAL A 299 47.27 32.59 -16.46
C VAL A 299 47.64 31.83 -17.74
N LEU A 300 46.80 30.88 -18.17
CA LEU A 300 46.99 30.15 -19.43
C LEU A 300 46.94 31.07 -20.65
N VAL A 301 45.99 32.02 -20.69
CA VAL A 301 45.89 33.01 -21.78
C VAL A 301 47.11 33.93 -21.81
N LEU A 302 47.56 34.44 -20.66
CA LEU A 302 48.77 35.27 -20.58
C LEU A 302 50.02 34.51 -21.03
N PHE A 303 50.15 33.23 -20.65
CA PHE A 303 51.25 32.37 -21.11
C PHE A 303 51.22 32.16 -22.63
N VAL A 304 50.07 31.84 -23.22
CA VAL A 304 49.92 31.67 -24.67
C VAL A 304 50.23 32.98 -25.42
N LEU A 305 49.78 34.14 -24.90
CA LEU A 305 50.11 35.44 -25.47
C LEU A 305 51.62 35.73 -25.40
N MET A 306 52.28 35.46 -24.28
CA MET A 306 53.71 35.73 -24.13
C MET A 306 54.57 34.79 -25.00
N VAL A 307 54.22 33.51 -25.10
CA VAL A 307 54.84 32.57 -26.07
C VAL A 307 54.57 33.02 -27.51
N GLY A 308 53.37 33.55 -27.79
CA GLY A 308 53.04 34.14 -29.09
C GLY A 308 53.94 35.32 -29.45
N VAL A 309 54.13 36.26 -28.54
CA VAL A 309 55.04 37.42 -28.72
C VAL A 309 56.48 36.95 -28.94
N ILE A 310 56.99 36.03 -28.13
CA ILE A 310 58.37 35.49 -28.25
C ILE A 310 58.58 34.71 -29.57
N ARG A 311 57.51 34.21 -30.20
CA ARG A 311 57.56 33.46 -31.47
C ARG A 311 57.26 34.32 -32.71
N PHE A 312 56.84 35.57 -32.53
CA PHE A 312 56.43 36.48 -33.61
C PHE A 312 57.32 37.74 -33.71
N LEU A 313 58.14 38.01 -32.69
CA LEU A 313 59.41 38.74 -32.84
C LEU A 313 60.50 37.81 -33.40
#